data_AF-A0A7V7N2N1-F1
#
_entry.id   AF-A0A7V7N2N1-F1
#
_cell.length_a   1.000
_cell.length_b   1.000
_cell.length_c   1.000
_cell.angle_alpha   90.00
_cell.angle_beta   90.00
_cell.angle_gamma   90.00
#
_symmetry.space_group_name_H-M   'P 1'
#
loop_
_entity.id
_entity.type
_entity.pdbx_description
1 polymer ?
#
loop_
_entity_poly.entity_id
_entity_poly.type
_entity_poly.pdbx_seq_one_letter_code
_entity_poly.pdbx_strand_id
1 'polypeptide(L)'
;MRTFISGFLVFVVVLAFVIGFSQKQKTKNKSFPSVLDVEQETRESTSHRPWLEILADLINPNTPNPDDKTIIKNTPDSDKSRCSDPPLYTEKILTKFAGYILEYPCTVRSHGSISTYFDEEDNSESIYKLYLYLTFNEDESIWKLEHNKLESEKPSFRIILESNGKKIITPPRVKQMDQMDKAYDGKINGLIFYRNQNTIVGYLIDEKDASGNPPAISCSAGDDVAVEEVFSLLENPDYAGRRCSAGWALTPDIYLYMSASTIKGKYAYHFRDVYRIINSGIQDSILSSPPSKD
;
A
#
# COMPACT_ATOMS: atom_id res chain seq x y z
N MET A 1 64.64 -31.00 -9.11
CA MET A 1 63.64 -30.85 -10.20
C MET A 1 62.33 -31.60 -9.85
N ARG A 2 61.71 -31.30 -8.70
CA ARG A 2 60.45 -31.93 -8.26
C ARG A 2 59.49 -30.97 -7.52
N THR A 3 59.86 -29.71 -7.35
CA THR A 3 59.06 -28.68 -6.65
C THR A 3 58.34 -27.71 -7.59
N PHE A 4 58.58 -27.79 -8.90
CA PHE A 4 57.93 -26.90 -9.89
C PHE A 4 56.59 -27.43 -10.44
N ILE A 5 56.25 -28.70 -10.17
CA ILE A 5 55.04 -29.34 -10.73
C ILE A 5 53.81 -29.10 -9.84
N SER A 6 53.99 -28.79 -8.55
CA SER A 6 52.89 -28.59 -7.60
C SER A 6 52.21 -27.23 -7.72
N GLY A 7 52.94 -26.16 -8.02
CA GLY A 7 52.36 -24.81 -8.17
C GLY A 7 51.53 -24.64 -9.45
N PHE A 8 51.91 -25.33 -10.53
CA PHE A 8 51.21 -25.25 -11.82
C PHE A 8 49.84 -25.94 -11.76
N LEU A 9 49.72 -27.02 -10.99
CA LEU A 9 48.47 -27.77 -10.83
C LEU A 9 47.42 -27.00 -10.01
N VAL A 10 47.83 -26.21 -9.01
CA VAL A 10 46.92 -25.34 -8.25
C VAL A 10 46.43 -24.17 -9.10
N PHE A 11 47.28 -23.61 -9.96
CA PHE A 11 46.89 -22.50 -10.84
C PHE A 11 45.90 -22.94 -11.94
N VAL A 12 46.02 -24.16 -12.47
CA VAL A 12 45.09 -24.73 -13.46
C VAL A 12 43.72 -25.02 -12.85
N VAL A 13 43.65 -25.49 -11.60
CA VAL A 13 42.36 -25.74 -10.92
C VAL A 13 41.63 -24.44 -10.59
N VAL A 14 42.35 -23.38 -10.22
CA VAL A 14 41.76 -22.04 -9.97
C VAL A 14 41.25 -21.41 -11.27
N LEU A 15 41.99 -21.53 -12.39
CA LEU A 15 41.52 -21.06 -13.69
C LEU A 15 40.31 -21.85 -14.23
N ALA A 16 40.26 -23.16 -14.00
CA ALA A 16 39.10 -23.97 -14.36
C ALA A 16 37.83 -23.59 -13.56
N PHE A 17 37.99 -23.19 -12.30
CA PHE A 17 36.88 -22.70 -11.48
C PHE A 17 36.37 -21.32 -11.93
N VAL A 18 37.27 -20.43 -12.36
CA VAL A 18 36.89 -19.09 -12.87
C VAL A 18 36.24 -19.18 -14.26
N ILE A 19 36.66 -20.11 -15.11
CA ILE A 19 36.05 -20.32 -16.44
C ILE A 19 34.69 -21.06 -16.31
N GLY A 20 34.52 -21.94 -15.33
CA GLY A 20 33.26 -22.65 -15.07
C GLY A 20 32.12 -21.75 -14.55
N PHE A 21 32.43 -20.65 -13.86
CA PHE A 21 31.43 -19.69 -13.38
C PHE A 21 31.07 -18.60 -14.39
N SER A 22 31.86 -18.42 -15.45
CA SER A 22 31.65 -17.34 -16.42
C SER A 22 30.81 -17.72 -17.65
N GLN A 23 30.25 -18.94 -17.70
CA GLN A 23 29.46 -19.45 -18.84
C GLN A 23 27.99 -19.78 -18.53
N LYS A 24 27.40 -19.22 -17.47
CA LYS A 24 25.95 -19.33 -17.20
C LYS A 24 25.17 -18.04 -17.42
N GLN A 25 25.62 -17.21 -18.37
CA GLN A 25 24.83 -16.12 -18.94
C GLN A 25 25.02 -16.08 -20.45
N LYS A 26 24.09 -16.72 -21.18
CA LYS A 26 23.51 -16.31 -22.47
C LYS A 26 22.93 -17.52 -23.18
N THR A 27 21.62 -17.69 -23.06
CA THR A 27 20.81 -18.39 -24.07
C THR A 27 19.52 -17.60 -24.25
N LYS A 28 19.50 -16.82 -25.34
CA LYS A 28 18.28 -16.33 -26.01
C LYS A 28 17.57 -17.50 -26.69
N ASN A 29 16.27 -17.32 -26.91
CA ASN A 29 15.31 -18.15 -27.68
C ASN A 29 14.83 -19.41 -26.93
N LYS A 30 13.54 -19.71 -26.79
CA LYS A 30 12.38 -19.48 -27.67
C LYS A 30 11.03 -19.60 -26.91
N SER A 31 10.05 -18.84 -27.41
CA SER A 31 8.58 -19.00 -27.39
C SER A 31 7.91 -20.06 -26.50
N PHE A 32 6.89 -19.64 -25.75
CA PHE A 32 5.64 -20.38 -25.46
C PHE A 32 4.52 -19.36 -25.14
N PRO A 33 3.23 -19.71 -25.25
CA PRO A 33 2.41 -19.72 -26.47
C PRO A 33 1.41 -18.54 -26.51
N SER A 34 0.93 -18.25 -27.72
CA SER A 34 -0.22 -17.39 -27.98
C SER A 34 -1.51 -18.00 -27.41
N VAL A 35 -2.29 -17.20 -26.69
CA VAL A 35 -3.73 -17.39 -26.52
C VAL A 35 -4.41 -16.02 -26.72
N LEU A 36 -4.56 -15.64 -27.99
CA LEU A 36 -5.76 -14.97 -28.52
C LEU A 36 -6.81 -16.09 -28.69
N ASP A 37 -8.13 -15.98 -28.55
CA ASP A 37 -9.14 -14.92 -28.45
C ASP A 37 -10.23 -15.47 -27.50
N VAL A 38 -11.10 -14.68 -26.88
CA VAL A 38 -12.46 -14.27 -27.31
C VAL A 38 -12.97 -13.49 -26.08
N GLU A 39 -13.45 -12.25 -26.13
CA GLU A 39 -14.64 -11.78 -26.87
C GLU A 39 -14.57 -10.25 -27.01
N GLN A 40 -14.79 -9.75 -28.22
CA GLN A 40 -15.02 -8.34 -28.49
C GLN A 40 -16.38 -7.91 -27.94
N GLU A 41 -16.41 -6.94 -27.04
CA GLU A 41 -17.50 -5.96 -27.03
C GLU A 41 -16.94 -4.60 -27.41
N THR A 42 -17.19 -4.23 -28.65
CA THR A 42 -17.04 -2.88 -29.18
C THR A 42 -17.92 -1.94 -28.36
N ARG A 43 -17.33 -1.07 -27.55
CA ARG A 43 -17.99 0.19 -27.13
C ARG A 43 -17.17 1.35 -27.62
N GLU A 44 -17.58 1.88 -28.77
CA GLU A 44 -17.32 3.27 -29.13
C GLU A 44 -17.88 4.18 -28.04
N SER A 45 -17.07 5.15 -27.57
CA SER A 45 -17.57 6.51 -27.36
C SER A 45 -16.40 7.48 -27.20
N THR A 46 -16.04 8.13 -28.31
CA THR A 46 -15.50 9.49 -28.30
C THR A 46 -16.56 10.47 -27.80
N SER A 47 -16.27 11.18 -26.71
CA SER A 47 -16.88 12.48 -26.42
C SER A 47 -16.00 13.24 -25.44
N HIS A 48 -15.26 14.27 -25.90
CA HIS A 48 -14.61 15.24 -25.01
C HIS A 48 -15.68 16.06 -24.29
N ARG A 49 -15.94 15.76 -23.01
CA ARG A 49 -16.79 16.57 -22.14
C ARG A 49 -15.92 17.44 -21.24
N PRO A 50 -16.25 18.71 -21.03
CA PRO A 50 -15.50 19.60 -20.15
C PRO A 50 -15.52 19.13 -18.69
N TRP A 51 -14.42 19.40 -17.99
CA TRP A 51 -14.13 19.00 -16.60
C TRP A 51 -15.23 19.33 -15.58
N LEU A 52 -15.97 20.43 -15.78
CA LEU A 52 -17.08 20.84 -14.90
C LEU A 52 -18.29 19.90 -14.96
N GLU A 53 -18.56 19.26 -16.10
CA GLU A 53 -19.68 18.31 -16.23
C GLU A 53 -19.39 17.00 -15.51
N ILE A 54 -18.12 16.61 -15.40
CA ILE A 54 -17.69 15.40 -14.68
C ILE A 54 -18.00 15.54 -13.19
N LEU A 55 -17.71 16.72 -12.61
CA LEU A 55 -18.04 17.07 -11.21
C LEU A 55 -19.55 17.07 -10.96
N ALA A 56 -20.35 17.51 -11.93
CA ALA A 56 -21.80 17.58 -11.79
C ALA A 56 -22.46 16.19 -11.65
N ASP A 57 -22.08 15.17 -12.44
CA ASP A 57 -22.69 13.84 -12.24
C ASP A 57 -22.14 13.07 -11.02
N LEU A 58 -21.06 13.53 -10.37
CA LEU A 58 -20.58 12.93 -9.10
C LEU A 58 -21.49 13.29 -7.91
N ILE A 59 -22.43 14.23 -8.08
CA ILE A 59 -23.29 14.74 -7.01
C ILE A 59 -24.56 13.89 -6.83
N ASN A 60 -24.83 12.91 -7.71
CA ASN A 60 -26.06 12.11 -7.63
C ASN A 60 -25.82 10.73 -6.97
N PRO A 61 -26.16 10.53 -5.69
CA PRO A 61 -25.96 9.24 -5.03
C PRO A 61 -27.02 8.22 -5.50
N ASN A 62 -26.55 7.05 -5.95
CA ASN A 62 -27.43 5.88 -6.08
C ASN A 62 -27.84 5.38 -4.69
N THR A 63 -29.02 5.79 -4.21
CA THR A 63 -29.62 5.34 -2.96
C THR A 63 -29.86 3.82 -2.98
N PRO A 64 -29.42 3.06 -1.96
CA PRO A 64 -29.69 1.62 -1.84
C PRO A 64 -31.17 1.32 -1.54
N ASN A 65 -31.65 0.12 -1.91
CA ASN A 65 -33.01 -0.36 -1.63
C ASN A 65 -33.11 -0.88 -0.16
N PRO A 66 -34.06 -0.43 0.66
CA PRO A 66 -34.16 -0.80 2.09
C PRO A 66 -34.42 -2.28 2.41
N ASP A 67 -34.79 -3.13 1.43
CA ASP A 67 -35.13 -4.55 1.69
C ASP A 67 -33.93 -5.47 1.97
N ASP A 68 -32.69 -5.02 1.69
CA ASP A 68 -31.47 -5.80 1.93
C ASP A 68 -30.80 -5.38 3.24
N LYS A 69 -30.89 -6.23 4.28
CA LYS A 69 -30.28 -6.00 5.61
C LYS A 69 -28.76 -5.77 5.57
N THR A 70 -28.10 -6.15 4.49
CA THR A 70 -26.70 -5.80 4.22
C THR A 70 -26.50 -5.66 2.72
N ILE A 71 -26.08 -4.47 2.29
CA ILE A 71 -25.79 -4.19 0.88
C ILE A 71 -24.29 -4.03 0.73
N ILE A 72 -23.67 -4.94 -0.03
CA ILE A 72 -22.26 -4.85 -0.41
C ILE A 72 -22.19 -4.45 -1.88
N LYS A 73 -21.76 -3.22 -2.15
CA LYS A 73 -21.41 -2.77 -3.50
C LYS A 73 -19.91 -2.92 -3.68
N ASN A 74 -19.46 -3.63 -4.72
CA ASN A 74 -18.03 -3.84 -5.04
C ASN A 74 -17.46 -2.75 -5.95
N THR A 75 -17.95 -1.53 -5.79
CA THR A 75 -17.49 -0.35 -6.50
C THR A 75 -17.29 0.78 -5.50
N PRO A 76 -16.35 1.71 -5.73
CA PRO A 76 -16.33 2.99 -5.02
C PRO A 76 -17.61 3.78 -5.33
N ASP A 77 -17.88 4.87 -4.58
CA ASP A 77 -19.12 5.65 -4.74
C ASP A 77 -19.38 6.03 -6.19
N SER A 78 -18.30 6.37 -6.91
CA SER A 78 -18.26 6.44 -8.37
C SER A 78 -16.80 6.61 -8.83
N ASP A 79 -16.33 5.71 -9.68
CA ASP A 79 -15.09 5.92 -10.45
C ASP A 79 -15.45 6.50 -11.81
N LYS A 80 -14.86 7.65 -12.15
CA LYS A 80 -14.89 8.19 -13.51
C LYS A 80 -13.47 8.25 -14.03
N SER A 81 -13.17 7.41 -15.02
CA SER A 81 -11.86 7.35 -15.65
C SER A 81 -11.99 7.31 -17.16
N ARG A 82 -11.08 8.01 -17.86
CA ARG A 82 -10.86 7.89 -19.31
C ARG A 82 -9.46 7.37 -19.57
N CYS A 83 -9.08 6.31 -18.86
CA CYS A 83 -7.76 5.71 -19.03
C CYS A 83 -7.68 5.04 -20.39
N SER A 84 -6.58 5.22 -21.11
CA SER A 84 -6.26 4.41 -22.27
C SER A 84 -5.94 2.98 -21.87
N ASP A 85 -5.96 2.07 -22.85
CA ASP A 85 -5.38 0.74 -22.71
C ASP A 85 -4.21 0.61 -23.70
N PRO A 86 -2.94 0.57 -23.22
CA PRO A 86 -2.52 0.55 -21.83
C PRO A 86 -2.67 1.91 -21.10
N PRO A 87 -2.85 1.94 -19.77
CA PRO A 87 -3.03 3.17 -19.02
C PRO A 87 -1.73 4.00 -18.91
N LEU A 88 -1.87 5.32 -19.05
CA LEU A 88 -0.77 6.28 -18.96
C LEU A 88 -0.71 6.96 -17.58
N TYR A 89 0.49 7.33 -17.14
CA TYR A 89 0.70 8.02 -15.86
C TYR A 89 0.14 9.46 -15.84
N THR A 90 0.12 10.09 -17.01
CA THR A 90 -0.41 11.44 -17.21
C THR A 90 -1.94 11.48 -17.16
N GLU A 91 -2.60 10.36 -17.46
CA GLU A 91 -4.04 10.22 -17.35
C GLU A 91 -4.45 9.99 -15.88
N LYS A 92 -5.60 10.54 -15.50
CA LYS A 92 -6.08 10.52 -14.11
C LYS A 92 -7.41 9.79 -13.98
N ILE A 93 -7.57 9.13 -12.85
CA ILE A 93 -8.83 8.59 -12.32
C ILE A 93 -9.34 9.60 -11.31
N LEU A 94 -10.62 9.96 -11.42
CA LEU A 94 -11.34 10.70 -10.39
C LEU A 94 -12.27 9.74 -9.65
N THR A 95 -12.05 9.61 -8.35
CA THR A 95 -12.79 8.68 -7.49
C THR A 95 -13.49 9.44 -6.39
N LYS A 96 -14.81 9.28 -6.31
CA LYS A 96 -15.57 9.68 -5.13
C LYS A 96 -15.43 8.59 -4.06
N PHE A 97 -15.03 8.99 -2.86
CA PHE A 97 -14.84 8.07 -1.74
C PHE A 97 -15.30 8.74 -0.45
N ALA A 98 -16.40 8.26 0.15
CA ALA A 98 -16.91 8.79 1.42
C ALA A 98 -17.13 10.32 1.40
N GLY A 99 -17.56 10.87 0.27
CA GLY A 99 -17.74 12.31 0.06
C GLY A 99 -16.47 13.09 -0.33
N TYR A 100 -15.29 12.47 -0.30
CA TYR A 100 -14.06 13.02 -0.85
C TYR A 100 -13.97 12.81 -2.36
N ILE A 101 -13.23 13.67 -3.04
CA ILE A 101 -12.81 13.46 -4.44
C ILE A 101 -11.29 13.27 -4.46
N LEU A 102 -10.86 12.09 -4.87
CA LEU A 102 -9.46 11.75 -5.07
C LEU A 102 -9.12 11.77 -6.57
N GLU A 103 -7.94 12.30 -6.91
CA GLU A 103 -7.35 12.27 -8.23
C GLU A 103 -6.00 11.54 -8.20
N TYR A 104 -5.89 10.44 -8.93
CA TYR A 104 -4.64 9.68 -9.00
C TYR A 104 -4.40 9.09 -10.40
N PRO A 105 -3.16 8.73 -10.75
CA PRO A 105 -2.82 8.24 -12.09
C PRO A 105 -3.55 6.95 -12.49
N CYS A 106 -3.90 6.83 -13.78
CA CYS A 106 -4.52 5.63 -14.37
C CYS A 106 -3.68 4.36 -14.26
N THR A 107 -2.37 4.51 -14.03
CA THR A 107 -1.47 3.39 -13.79
C THR A 107 -1.67 2.73 -12.42
N VAL A 108 -2.33 3.41 -11.47
CA VAL A 108 -2.66 2.87 -10.15
C VAL A 108 -3.81 1.89 -10.29
N ARG A 109 -3.62 0.67 -9.78
CA ARG A 109 -4.75 -0.26 -9.64
C ARG A 109 -5.58 0.17 -8.44
N SER A 110 -6.89 0.32 -8.63
CA SER A 110 -7.83 0.64 -7.56
C SER A 110 -9.07 -0.26 -7.61
N HIS A 111 -9.68 -0.48 -6.45
CA HIS A 111 -11.06 -0.97 -6.36
C HIS A 111 -11.67 -0.45 -5.06
N GLY A 112 -12.98 -0.25 -5.05
CA GLY A 112 -13.71 0.21 -3.88
C GLY A 112 -14.76 -0.79 -3.44
N SER A 113 -15.22 -0.67 -2.20
CA SER A 113 -16.38 -1.38 -1.69
C SER A 113 -17.14 -0.53 -0.69
N ILE A 114 -18.46 -0.67 -0.68
CA ILE A 114 -19.36 -0.04 0.29
C ILE A 114 -20.15 -1.16 0.96
N SER A 115 -20.09 -1.22 2.29
CA SER A 115 -20.91 -2.13 3.10
C SER A 115 -21.87 -1.31 3.93
N THR A 116 -23.18 -1.48 3.73
CA THR A 116 -24.22 -0.79 4.51
C THR A 116 -24.91 -1.78 5.43
N TYR A 117 -24.99 -1.43 6.72
CA TYR A 117 -25.66 -2.19 7.77
C TYR A 117 -26.89 -1.42 8.22
N PHE A 118 -28.01 -2.12 8.42
CA PHE A 118 -29.23 -1.54 8.98
C PHE A 118 -29.44 -2.07 10.39
N ASP A 119 -29.76 -1.18 11.33
CA ASP A 119 -30.17 -1.58 12.68
C ASP A 119 -31.67 -1.95 12.73
N GLU A 120 -32.17 -2.31 13.92
CA GLU A 120 -33.58 -2.70 14.12
C GLU A 120 -34.56 -1.53 13.95
N GLU A 121 -34.07 -0.29 13.90
CA GLU A 121 -34.83 0.95 13.73
C GLU A 121 -34.70 1.54 12.31
N ASP A 122 -34.20 0.75 11.35
CA ASP A 122 -33.90 1.15 9.97
C ASP A 122 -32.86 2.28 9.83
N ASN A 123 -32.06 2.57 10.87
CA ASN A 123 -30.90 3.44 10.71
C ASN A 123 -29.79 2.69 9.98
N SER A 124 -29.10 3.38 9.07
CA SER A 124 -28.02 2.78 8.29
C SER A 124 -26.63 3.31 8.68
N GLU A 125 -25.66 2.40 8.80
CA GLU A 125 -24.24 2.73 8.87
C GLU A 125 -23.52 2.15 7.65
N SER A 126 -22.88 3.01 6.86
CA SER A 126 -22.09 2.63 5.70
C SER A 126 -20.60 2.69 6.00
N ILE A 127 -19.88 1.65 5.63
CA ILE A 127 -18.42 1.57 5.66
C ILE A 127 -17.92 1.58 4.22
N TYR A 128 -17.15 2.61 3.89
CA TYR A 128 -16.50 2.80 2.60
C TYR A 128 -15.07 2.30 2.70
N LYS A 129 -14.64 1.51 1.71
CA LYS A 129 -13.24 1.09 1.55
C LYS A 129 -12.77 1.38 0.14
N LEU A 130 -11.58 1.99 0.00
CA LEU A 130 -10.89 2.16 -1.26
C LEU A 130 -9.50 1.52 -1.15
N TYR A 131 -9.24 0.56 -2.02
CA TYR A 131 -7.97 -0.15 -2.09
C TYR A 131 -7.13 0.46 -3.21
N LEU A 132 -5.90 0.88 -2.89
CA LEU A 132 -4.97 1.46 -3.86
C LEU A 132 -3.66 0.68 -3.84
N TYR A 133 -3.09 0.43 -5.02
CA TYR A 133 -1.79 -0.22 -5.18
C TYR A 133 -0.73 0.82 -5.55
N LEU A 134 0.14 1.11 -4.60
CA LEU A 134 1.21 2.09 -4.68
C LEU A 134 2.56 1.44 -5.01
N THR A 135 3.47 2.20 -5.60
CA THR A 135 4.85 1.80 -5.88
C THR A 135 5.77 2.97 -5.50
N PHE A 136 6.77 2.74 -4.65
CA PHE A 136 7.77 3.76 -4.36
C PHE A 136 8.74 3.90 -5.53
N ASN A 137 8.93 5.14 -5.97
CA ASN A 137 9.88 5.51 -6.99
C ASN A 137 11.01 6.38 -6.40
N GLU A 138 12.08 6.54 -7.18
CA GLU A 138 13.28 7.28 -6.77
C GLU A 138 13.02 8.79 -6.59
N ASP A 139 11.97 9.31 -7.21
CA ASP A 139 11.52 10.70 -7.11
C ASP A 139 10.56 10.92 -5.92
N GLU A 140 10.55 10.00 -4.96
CA GLU A 140 9.64 10.01 -3.80
C GLU A 140 8.15 9.96 -4.17
N SER A 141 7.81 9.62 -5.42
CA SER A 141 6.44 9.39 -5.86
C SER A 141 5.97 7.99 -5.43
N ILE A 142 4.74 7.92 -4.91
CA ILE A 142 4.05 6.65 -4.58
C ILE A 142 3.26 6.05 -5.74
N TRP A 143 3.24 6.75 -6.87
CA TRP A 143 2.39 6.40 -7.99
C TRP A 143 3.11 5.48 -8.97
N LYS A 144 2.39 4.54 -9.58
CA LYS A 144 3.02 3.60 -10.51
C LYS A 144 3.48 4.31 -11.79
N LEU A 145 4.79 4.40 -12.04
CA LEU A 145 5.35 5.06 -13.23
C LEU A 145 5.52 4.05 -14.39
N GLU A 146 4.64 4.14 -15.40
CA GLU A 146 4.69 3.51 -16.73
C GLU A 146 4.69 1.97 -16.89
N HIS A 147 4.16 1.50 -18.03
CA HIS A 147 4.05 0.09 -18.43
C HIS A 147 5.37 -0.59 -18.83
N ASN A 148 6.39 0.18 -19.22
CA ASN A 148 7.64 -0.36 -19.79
C ASN A 148 8.84 -0.37 -18.81
N LYS A 149 8.63 0.09 -17.57
CA LYS A 149 9.64 0.10 -16.50
C LYS A 149 9.14 -0.63 -15.27
N LEU A 150 8.53 -1.80 -15.48
CA LEU A 150 8.14 -2.69 -14.39
C LEU A 150 9.40 -3.37 -13.85
N GLU A 151 10.23 -2.59 -13.16
CA GLU A 151 11.32 -3.12 -12.36
C GLU A 151 10.68 -3.82 -11.16
N SER A 152 10.72 -5.17 -11.18
CA SER A 152 10.23 -6.02 -10.08
C SER A 152 10.90 -5.75 -8.73
N GLU A 153 11.90 -4.87 -8.70
CA GLU A 153 12.69 -4.52 -7.53
C GLU A 153 12.08 -3.37 -6.72
N LYS A 154 11.19 -2.55 -7.29
CA LYS A 154 10.64 -1.39 -6.58
C LYS A 154 9.62 -1.80 -5.50
N PRO A 155 9.76 -1.29 -4.25
CA PRO A 155 8.79 -1.55 -3.19
C PRO A 155 7.38 -1.15 -3.60
N SER A 156 6.41 -2.06 -3.48
CA SER A 156 5.01 -1.80 -3.81
C SER A 156 4.11 -2.20 -2.65
N PHE A 157 3.07 -1.40 -2.40
CA PHE A 157 2.20 -1.54 -1.24
C PHE A 157 0.73 -1.44 -1.63
N ARG A 158 -0.09 -2.34 -1.11
CA ARG A 158 -1.55 -2.19 -1.11
C ARG A 158 -1.97 -1.43 0.14
N ILE A 159 -2.51 -0.24 -0.04
CA ILE A 159 -3.12 0.53 1.04
C ILE A 159 -4.64 0.41 0.97
N ILE A 160 -5.29 0.68 2.10
CA ILE A 160 -6.74 0.68 2.22
C ILE A 160 -7.13 1.94 2.95
N LEU A 161 -7.92 2.78 2.28
CA LEU A 161 -8.61 3.91 2.88
C LEU A 161 -9.96 3.42 3.37
N GLU A 162 -10.27 3.65 4.63
CA GLU A 162 -11.53 3.27 5.26
C GLU A 162 -12.19 4.47 5.90
N SER A 163 -13.49 4.66 5.66
CA SER A 163 -14.29 5.69 6.31
C SER A 163 -15.70 5.19 6.57
N ASN A 164 -16.29 5.63 7.67
CA ASN A 164 -17.72 5.52 7.94
C ASN A 164 -18.36 6.91 8.13
N GLY A 165 -17.68 7.97 7.68
CA GLY A 165 -18.11 9.37 7.83
C GLY A 165 -18.09 9.91 9.27
N LYS A 166 -17.60 9.14 10.25
CA LYS A 166 -17.45 9.58 11.64
C LYS A 166 -16.01 10.02 11.90
N LYS A 167 -15.85 11.06 12.73
CA LYS A 167 -14.53 11.55 13.14
C LYS A 167 -13.77 10.47 13.93
N ILE A 168 -12.55 10.21 13.53
CA ILE A 168 -11.58 9.36 14.21
C ILE A 168 -10.97 10.17 15.35
N ILE A 169 -11.41 9.90 16.59
CA ILE A 169 -10.84 10.53 17.79
C ILE A 169 -9.54 9.83 18.20
N THR A 170 -9.55 8.50 18.14
CA THR A 170 -8.39 7.67 18.45
C THR A 170 -8.33 6.51 17.45
N PRO A 171 -7.26 6.39 16.66
CA PRO A 171 -7.09 5.29 15.72
C PRO A 171 -7.17 3.93 16.42
N PRO A 172 -7.72 2.89 15.78
CA PRO A 172 -7.87 1.56 16.38
C PRO A 172 -6.60 0.99 17.01
N ARG A 173 -5.43 1.26 16.39
CA ARG A 173 -4.12 0.81 16.92
C ARG A 173 -3.71 1.55 18.19
N VAL A 174 -4.00 2.84 18.28
CA VAL A 174 -3.61 3.66 19.44
C VAL A 174 -4.47 3.33 20.65
N LYS A 175 -5.74 2.96 20.46
CA LYS A 175 -6.61 2.45 21.55
C LYS A 175 -6.02 1.23 22.26
N GLN A 176 -5.18 0.45 21.58
CA GLN A 176 -4.56 -0.73 22.16
C GLN A 176 -3.26 -0.42 22.89
N MET A 177 -2.66 0.77 22.71
CA MET A 177 -1.36 1.13 23.28
C MET A 177 -1.35 1.04 24.81
N ASP A 178 -2.39 1.53 25.47
CA ASP A 178 -2.50 1.55 26.93
C ASP A 178 -2.66 0.14 27.55
N GLN A 179 -2.91 -0.87 26.71
CA GLN A 179 -3.07 -2.27 27.11
C GLN A 179 -1.80 -3.10 26.83
N MET A 180 -0.72 -2.47 26.38
CA MET A 180 0.51 -3.14 25.98
C MET A 180 1.66 -2.83 26.92
N ASP A 181 2.55 -3.81 27.10
CA ASP A 181 3.77 -3.61 27.86
C ASP A 181 4.80 -2.88 27.02
N LYS A 182 5.46 -1.89 27.61
CA LYS A 182 6.59 -1.21 26.95
C LYS A 182 7.69 -2.25 26.69
N ALA A 183 8.07 -2.40 25.43
CA ALA A 183 8.95 -3.48 24.98
C ALA A 183 10.41 -3.04 24.81
N TYR A 184 10.65 -1.73 24.73
CA TYR A 184 11.97 -1.15 24.52
C TYR A 184 12.07 0.22 25.18
N ASP A 185 13.16 0.46 25.91
CA ASP A 185 13.35 1.72 26.63
C ASP A 185 13.94 2.83 25.77
N GLY A 186 14.55 2.51 24.63
CA GLY A 186 15.07 3.49 23.69
C GLY A 186 14.05 3.94 22.64
N LYS A 187 14.54 4.70 21.66
CA LYS A 187 13.83 5.02 20.42
C LYS A 187 14.63 4.51 19.23
N ILE A 188 13.97 3.91 18.24
CA ILE A 188 14.58 3.55 16.95
C ILE A 188 13.86 4.34 15.86
N ASN A 189 14.57 5.23 15.17
CA ASN A 189 13.99 6.11 14.15
C ASN A 189 12.71 6.86 14.62
N GLY A 190 12.70 7.27 15.89
CA GLY A 190 11.58 7.93 16.59
C GLY A 190 10.36 7.06 16.88
N LEU A 191 10.48 5.75 16.75
CA LEU A 191 9.50 4.79 17.25
C LEU A 191 9.73 4.51 18.73
N ILE A 192 8.65 4.51 19.51
CA ILE A 192 8.59 3.84 20.81
C ILE A 192 7.85 2.52 20.65
N PHE A 193 8.31 1.47 21.34
CA PHE A 193 7.82 0.12 21.13
C PHE A 193 7.09 -0.44 22.33
N TYR A 194 5.99 -1.10 22.02
CA TYR A 194 5.19 -1.87 22.95
C TYR A 194 5.00 -3.28 22.39
N ARG A 195 4.64 -4.22 23.26
CA ARG A 195 4.43 -5.61 22.90
C ARG A 195 3.07 -6.09 23.40
N ASN A 196 2.43 -6.90 22.56
CA ASN A 196 1.33 -7.74 22.96
C ASN A 196 1.53 -9.13 22.36
N GLN A 197 1.76 -10.13 23.22
CA GLN A 197 2.01 -11.51 22.80
C GLN A 197 3.05 -11.52 21.66
N ASN A 198 2.68 -12.17 20.55
CA ASN A 198 3.49 -12.36 19.36
C ASN A 198 3.54 -11.13 18.43
N THR A 199 3.43 -9.92 18.96
CA THR A 199 3.43 -8.69 18.16
C THR A 199 4.20 -7.57 18.84
N ILE A 200 5.11 -6.95 18.09
CA ILE A 200 5.76 -5.70 18.47
C ILE A 200 5.07 -4.56 17.71
N VAL A 201 4.67 -3.52 18.43
CA VAL A 201 4.04 -2.32 17.89
C VAL A 201 4.93 -1.12 18.14
N GLY A 202 5.34 -0.45 17.07
CA GLY A 202 6.08 0.81 17.10
C GLY A 202 5.15 2.00 16.81
N TYR A 203 5.26 3.06 17.62
CA TYR A 203 4.52 4.31 17.46
C TYR A 203 5.47 5.46 17.16
N LEU A 204 5.23 6.17 16.05
CA LEU A 204 6.00 7.37 15.67
C LEU A 204 5.55 8.56 16.52
N ILE A 205 6.01 8.63 17.76
CA ILE A 205 5.54 9.62 18.74
C ILE A 205 5.90 11.07 18.41
N ASP A 206 6.93 11.27 17.58
CA ASP A 206 7.37 12.59 17.13
C ASP A 206 6.56 13.07 15.90
N GLU A 207 5.66 12.23 15.38
CA GLU A 207 4.75 12.53 14.27
C GLU A 207 3.29 12.51 14.75
N LYS A 208 2.43 13.24 14.04
CA LYS A 208 1.00 13.33 14.35
C LYS A 208 0.18 13.13 13.08
N ASP A 209 -0.74 12.18 13.14
CA ASP A 209 -1.73 11.97 12.11
C ASP A 209 -2.86 13.03 12.18
N ALA A 210 -3.82 12.97 11.27
CA ALA A 210 -4.91 13.96 11.20
C ALA A 210 -5.84 13.96 12.44
N SER A 211 -5.75 12.95 13.29
CA SER A 211 -6.47 12.88 14.57
C SER A 211 -5.63 13.34 15.78
N GLY A 212 -4.38 13.75 15.56
CA GLY A 212 -3.45 14.14 16.62
C GLY A 212 -2.78 12.94 17.33
N ASN A 213 -2.87 11.75 16.76
CA ASN A 213 -2.33 10.51 17.32
C ASN A 213 -1.06 10.06 16.55
N PRO A 214 -0.17 9.29 17.19
CA PRO A 214 1.02 8.80 16.50
C PRO A 214 0.67 7.70 15.47
N PRO A 215 1.21 7.77 14.24
CA PRO A 215 1.14 6.66 13.30
C PRO A 215 1.78 5.40 13.89
N ALA A 216 1.21 4.23 13.59
CA ALA A 216 1.66 2.97 14.18
C ALA A 216 1.99 1.92 13.12
N ILE A 217 3.05 1.15 13.39
CA ILE A 217 3.42 -0.07 12.68
C ILE A 217 3.46 -1.24 13.66
N SER A 218 3.04 -2.41 13.20
CA SER A 218 2.91 -3.62 14.01
C SER A 218 3.43 -4.79 13.21
N CYS A 219 4.41 -5.49 13.77
CA CYS A 219 5.07 -6.62 13.13
C CYS A 219 4.87 -7.88 13.96
N SER A 220 4.52 -8.98 13.31
CA SER A 220 4.47 -10.29 13.96
C SER A 220 5.86 -10.67 14.45
N ALA A 221 6.01 -10.94 15.74
CA ALA A 221 7.29 -11.32 16.34
C ALA A 221 7.07 -12.21 17.56
N GLY A 222 7.77 -13.35 17.63
CA GLY A 222 7.77 -14.19 18.82
C GLY A 222 8.17 -13.41 20.09
N ASP A 223 7.72 -13.90 21.24
CA ASP A 223 7.95 -13.29 22.55
C ASP A 223 9.44 -13.12 22.89
N ASP A 224 10.29 -13.98 22.34
CA ASP A 224 11.74 -14.05 22.55
C ASP A 224 12.55 -13.13 21.63
N VAL A 225 11.93 -12.52 20.62
CA VAL A 225 12.63 -11.74 19.60
C VAL A 225 12.82 -10.30 20.06
N ALA A 226 14.04 -9.78 20.05
CA ALA A 226 14.31 -8.39 20.43
C ALA A 226 13.67 -7.39 19.44
N VAL A 227 13.38 -6.18 19.93
CA VAL A 227 12.79 -5.11 19.09
C VAL A 227 13.77 -4.70 17.98
N GLU A 228 15.05 -4.61 18.33
CA GLU A 228 16.16 -4.24 17.45
C GLU A 228 16.36 -5.24 16.32
N GLU A 229 16.03 -6.52 16.54
CA GLU A 229 16.09 -7.55 15.51
C GLU A 229 15.00 -7.37 14.44
N VAL A 230 13.82 -6.90 14.84
CA VAL A 230 12.71 -6.62 13.93
C VAL A 230 12.86 -5.27 13.24
N PHE A 231 13.36 -4.27 13.98
CA PHE A 231 13.54 -2.90 13.52
C PHE A 231 15.03 -2.56 13.42
N SER A 232 15.73 -3.29 12.53
CA SER A 232 17.16 -3.10 12.25
C SER A 232 17.39 -2.37 10.92
N LEU A 233 18.43 -1.55 10.86
CA LEU A 233 18.95 -0.99 9.61
C LEU A 233 19.61 -2.07 8.74
N LEU A 234 20.25 -3.05 9.37
CA LEU A 234 20.83 -4.20 8.68
C LEU A 234 19.70 -5.18 8.39
N GLU A 235 19.46 -5.48 7.11
CA GLU A 235 18.52 -6.54 6.71
C GLU A 235 18.91 -7.83 7.42
N ASN A 236 18.11 -8.23 8.40
CA ASN A 236 18.23 -9.55 8.98
C ASN A 236 17.46 -10.53 8.07
N PRO A 237 18.14 -11.46 7.36
CA PRO A 237 17.49 -12.37 6.43
C PRO A 237 16.43 -13.25 7.12
N ASP A 238 16.59 -13.55 8.41
CA ASP A 238 15.63 -14.33 9.20
C ASP A 238 14.31 -13.56 9.44
N TYR A 239 14.35 -12.24 9.31
CA TYR A 239 13.22 -11.34 9.58
C TYR A 239 12.74 -10.56 8.35
N ALA A 240 13.44 -10.64 7.22
CA ALA A 240 13.04 -10.04 5.94
C ALA A 240 11.65 -10.53 5.47
N GLY A 241 11.27 -11.76 5.85
CA GLY A 241 9.97 -12.37 5.54
C GLY A 241 8.84 -12.04 6.53
N ARG A 242 9.13 -11.33 7.63
CA ARG A 242 8.10 -11.00 8.62
C ARG A 242 7.07 -10.02 8.06
N ARG A 243 5.84 -10.18 8.54
CA ARG A 243 4.67 -9.47 8.07
C ARG A 243 4.37 -8.32 9.02
N CYS A 244 4.44 -7.11 8.49
CA CYS A 244 4.14 -5.90 9.21
C CYS A 244 2.90 -5.24 8.62
N SER A 245 2.13 -4.62 9.50
CA SER A 245 0.93 -3.88 9.18
C SER A 245 1.04 -2.49 9.80
N ALA A 246 0.49 -1.47 9.15
CA ALA A 246 0.55 -0.11 9.65
C ALA A 246 -0.79 0.58 9.54
N GLY A 247 -0.97 1.70 10.21
CA GLY A 247 -2.10 2.58 9.97
C GLY A 247 -2.08 3.87 10.77
N TRP A 248 -2.83 4.85 10.27
CA TRP A 248 -2.94 6.21 10.81
C TRP A 248 -4.20 6.90 10.26
N ALA A 249 -4.66 7.95 10.92
CA ALA A 249 -5.71 8.81 10.39
C ALA A 249 -5.13 9.72 9.29
N LEU A 250 -5.55 9.51 8.04
CA LEU A 250 -5.11 10.32 6.89
C LEU A 250 -5.81 11.69 6.87
N THR A 251 -7.11 11.67 7.16
CA THR A 251 -7.98 12.84 7.39
C THR A 251 -8.71 12.63 8.74
N PRO A 252 -9.50 13.61 9.23
CA PRO A 252 -10.26 13.42 10.46
C PRO A 252 -11.22 12.24 10.47
N ASP A 253 -11.59 11.66 9.33
CA ASP A 253 -12.60 10.61 9.16
C ASP A 253 -12.20 9.50 8.16
N ILE A 254 -11.00 9.57 7.55
CA ILE A 254 -10.41 8.50 6.75
C ILE A 254 -9.24 7.89 7.52
N TYR A 255 -9.35 6.59 7.80
CA TYR A 255 -8.26 5.78 8.30
C TYR A 255 -7.53 5.11 7.14
N LEU A 256 -6.23 5.33 7.04
CA LEU A 256 -5.37 4.60 6.11
C LEU A 256 -4.75 3.42 6.86
N TYR A 257 -4.89 2.22 6.31
CA TYR A 257 -4.18 1.05 6.83
C TYR A 257 -3.50 0.23 5.74
N MET A 258 -2.38 -0.38 6.14
CA MET A 258 -1.56 -1.27 5.34
C MET A 258 -1.59 -2.65 5.99
N SER A 259 -2.03 -3.65 5.23
CA SER A 259 -2.20 -5.01 5.77
C SER A 259 -0.86 -5.72 6.00
N ALA A 260 -0.86 -6.75 6.85
CA ALA A 260 0.34 -7.52 7.22
C ALA A 260 1.07 -8.14 6.02
N SER A 261 0.34 -8.47 4.96
CA SER A 261 0.91 -9.01 3.71
C SER A 261 1.63 -7.96 2.86
N THR A 262 1.52 -6.69 3.24
CA THR A 262 1.96 -5.56 2.40
C THR A 262 3.32 -5.02 2.82
N ILE A 263 3.56 -4.83 4.12
CA ILE A 263 4.85 -4.31 4.60
C ILE A 263 5.72 -5.50 4.98
N LYS A 264 6.78 -5.73 4.21
CA LYS A 264 7.84 -6.68 4.59
C LYS A 264 8.64 -6.12 5.76
N GLY A 265 9.12 -6.99 6.65
CA GLY A 265 9.93 -6.61 7.82
C GLY A 265 11.10 -5.70 7.49
N LYS A 266 11.74 -5.89 6.32
CA LYS A 266 12.84 -5.03 5.86
C LYS A 266 12.49 -3.53 5.70
N TYR A 267 11.21 -3.18 5.58
CA TYR A 267 10.76 -1.78 5.51
C TYR A 267 10.34 -1.22 6.88
N ALA A 268 10.28 -2.04 7.93
CA ALA A 268 9.78 -1.63 9.23
C ALA A 268 10.69 -0.60 9.90
N TYR A 269 12.01 -0.72 9.76
CA TYR A 269 12.98 0.28 10.23
C TYR A 269 12.77 1.65 9.55
N HIS A 270 12.39 1.64 8.28
CA HIS A 270 12.13 2.83 7.45
C HIS A 270 10.69 3.33 7.57
N PHE A 271 9.92 2.88 8.55
CA PHE A 271 8.49 3.21 8.63
C PHE A 271 8.21 4.72 8.69
N ARG A 272 9.09 5.51 9.30
CA ARG A 272 8.98 6.98 9.28
C ARG A 272 8.92 7.54 7.86
N ASP A 273 9.81 7.06 6.99
CA ASP A 273 9.91 7.54 5.61
C ASP A 273 8.70 7.02 4.79
N VAL A 274 8.35 5.74 4.99
CA VAL A 274 7.14 5.13 4.39
C VAL A 274 5.89 5.92 4.76
N TYR A 275 5.73 6.27 6.04
CA TYR A 275 4.61 7.07 6.54
C TYR A 275 4.58 8.44 5.85
N ARG A 276 5.68 9.19 5.86
CA ARG A 276 5.72 10.54 5.28
C ARG A 276 5.38 10.53 3.79
N ILE A 277 6.01 9.67 3.02
CA ILE A 277 5.85 9.59 1.56
C ILE A 277 4.42 9.16 1.19
N ILE A 278 3.86 8.14 1.86
CA ILE A 278 2.48 7.70 1.58
C ILE A 278 1.49 8.76 2.06
N ASN A 279 1.68 9.32 3.25
CA ASN A 279 0.76 10.31 3.80
C ASN A 279 0.69 11.55 2.92
N SER A 280 1.83 12.13 2.53
CA SER A 280 1.85 13.29 1.62
C SER A 280 1.28 12.94 0.26
N GLY A 281 1.73 11.83 -0.36
CA GLY A 281 1.29 11.47 -1.71
C GLY A 281 -0.21 11.21 -1.80
N ILE A 282 -0.83 10.60 -0.78
CA ILE A 282 -2.28 10.42 -0.76
C ILE A 282 -3.00 11.73 -0.39
N GLN A 283 -2.50 12.55 0.53
CA GLN A 283 -3.10 13.85 0.80
C GLN A 283 -3.12 14.76 -0.43
N ASP A 284 -2.04 14.74 -1.23
CA ASP A 284 -1.94 15.49 -2.49
C ASP A 284 -2.97 15.01 -3.54
N SER A 285 -3.46 13.76 -3.42
CA SER A 285 -4.51 13.24 -4.29
C SER A 285 -5.91 13.75 -3.93
N ILE A 286 -6.12 14.30 -2.73
CA ILE A 286 -7.43 14.77 -2.29
C ILE A 286 -7.69 16.16 -2.86
N LEU A 287 -8.52 16.24 -3.90
CA LEU A 287 -8.89 17.51 -4.54
C LEU A 287 -9.95 18.29 -3.74
N SER A 288 -10.84 17.57 -3.05
CA SER A 288 -11.87 18.20 -2.21
C SER A 288 -12.30 17.28 -1.08
N SER A 289 -12.70 17.91 0.03
CA SER A 289 -13.24 17.27 1.22
C SER A 289 -14.75 17.44 1.29
N PRO A 290 -15.48 16.54 1.97
CA PRO A 290 -16.90 16.74 2.23
C PRO A 290 -17.11 18.04 3.03
N PRO A 291 -18.25 18.72 2.84
CA PRO A 291 -18.59 19.90 3.64
C PRO A 291 -18.60 19.55 5.14
N SER A 292 -18.07 20.45 5.98
CA SER A 292 -18.10 20.25 7.44
C SER A 292 -19.53 20.11 7.91
N LYS A 293 -19.82 19.02 8.62
CA LYS A 293 -21.05 18.87 9.40
C LYS A 293 -20.76 19.47 10.76
N ASP A 294 -20.76 20.80 10.84
CA ASP A 294 -20.75 21.54 12.10
C ASP A 294 -22.16 21.60 12.70
#